data_AF-A0A6L6F421-F1
#
_entry.id   AF-A0A6L6F421-F1
#
_cell.length_a   1.000
_cell.length_b   1.000
_cell.length_c   1.000
_cell.angle_alpha   90.00
_cell.angle_beta   90.00
_cell.angle_gamma   90.00
#
_symmetry.space_group_name_H-M   'P 1'
#
loop_
_entity.id
_entity.type
_entity.pdbx_description
1 polymer ?
#
loop_
_entity_poly.entity_id
_entity_poly.type
_entity_poly.pdbx_seq_one_letter_code
_entity_poly.pdbx_strand_id
1 'polypeptide(L)'
;MTIHPSARRHGILDADMIHAYDYRTYGRVLEFDNPIERVLYIGSDQAGNLLEIVAIRDQRGGLLIIHAMRMTKQYQYLFERDT
;
A
#
# COMPACT_ATOMS: atom_id res chain seq x y z
N MET A 1 -1.98 12.94 -3.47
CA MET A 1 -2.11 11.49 -3.74
C MET A 1 -3.27 11.26 -4.69
N THR A 2 -3.13 10.32 -5.62
CA THR A 2 -4.18 9.91 -6.58
C THR A 2 -4.32 8.38 -6.59
N ILE A 3 -5.47 7.88 -7.08
CA ILE A 3 -5.79 6.43 -7.09
C ILE A 3 -6.15 6.00 -8.51
N HIS A 4 -5.31 5.15 -9.11
CA HIS A 4 -5.55 4.60 -10.43
C HIS A 4 -6.77 3.66 -10.42
N PRO A 5 -7.58 3.59 -11.51
CA PRO A 5 -8.72 2.68 -11.60
C PRO A 5 -8.41 1.21 -11.26
N SER A 6 -7.21 0.72 -11.61
CA SER A 6 -6.79 -0.65 -11.30
C SER A 6 -6.69 -0.97 -9.81
N ALA A 7 -6.50 0.03 -8.95
CA ALA A 7 -6.39 -0.18 -7.51
C ALA A 7 -7.69 -0.72 -6.88
N ARG A 8 -8.83 -0.46 -7.53
CA ARG A 8 -10.16 -0.87 -7.06
C ARG A 8 -10.53 -2.31 -7.44
N ARG A 9 -9.66 -3.03 -8.17
CA ARG A 9 -9.95 -4.38 -8.69
C ARG A 9 -10.27 -5.41 -7.60
N HIS A 10 -9.80 -5.21 -6.38
CA HIS A 10 -10.09 -6.09 -5.23
C HIS A 10 -11.17 -5.54 -4.30
N GLY A 11 -11.93 -4.54 -4.73
CA GLY A 11 -13.07 -3.99 -3.98
C GLY A 11 -12.68 -3.18 -2.74
N ILE A 12 -11.41 -2.75 -2.64
CA ILE A 12 -10.98 -1.83 -1.59
C ILE A 12 -11.50 -0.43 -1.91
N LEU A 13 -12.12 0.23 -0.94
CA LEU A 13 -12.61 1.59 -1.09
C LEU A 13 -11.47 2.59 -1.06
N ASP A 14 -11.60 3.70 -1.77
CA ASP A 14 -10.60 4.77 -1.80
C ASP A 14 -10.25 5.27 -0.39
N ALA A 15 -11.27 5.41 0.48
CA ALA A 15 -11.10 5.85 1.86
C ALA A 15 -10.23 4.88 2.68
N ASP A 16 -10.35 3.57 2.44
CA ASP A 16 -9.54 2.55 3.10
C ASP A 16 -8.10 2.53 2.56
N MET A 17 -7.91 2.75 1.25
CA MET A 17 -6.56 2.90 0.68
C MET A 17 -5.84 4.12 1.24
N ILE A 18 -6.57 5.25 1.36
CA ILE A 18 -6.03 6.49 1.94
C ILE A 18 -5.67 6.25 3.40
N HIS A 19 -6.59 5.68 4.19
CA HIS A 19 -6.35 5.38 5.59
C HIS A 19 -5.13 4.45 5.79
N ALA A 20 -5.04 3.37 5.00
CA ALA A 20 -3.91 2.45 5.07
C ALA A 20 -2.58 3.11 4.69
N TYR A 21 -2.58 4.05 3.74
CA TYR A 21 -1.38 4.82 3.42
C TYR A 21 -1.00 5.79 4.54
N ASP A 22 -1.95 6.55 5.08
CA ASP A 22 -1.71 7.55 6.11
C ASP A 22 -1.21 6.91 7.41
N TYR A 23 -1.79 5.77 7.79
CA TYR A 23 -1.45 4.99 8.99
C TYR A 23 -0.62 3.73 8.70
N ARG A 24 0.17 3.75 7.62
CA ARG A 24 1.08 2.67 7.25
C ARG A 24 2.08 2.35 8.38
N THR A 25 2.28 1.07 8.63
CA THR A 25 3.27 0.56 9.60
C THR A 25 4.53 0.05 8.91
N TYR A 26 4.45 -0.21 7.60
CA TYR A 26 5.56 -0.71 6.79
C TYR A 26 5.62 -0.03 5.43
N GLY A 27 6.85 0.15 4.91
CA GLY A 27 7.10 0.65 3.56
C GLY A 27 8.38 0.06 2.98
N ARG A 28 8.34 -0.43 1.74
CA ARG A 28 9.51 -0.98 1.03
C ARG A 28 9.48 -0.65 -0.45
N VAL A 29 10.60 -0.19 -0.99
CA VAL A 29 10.80 -0.06 -2.44
C VAL A 29 10.89 -1.47 -3.04
N LEU A 30 9.97 -1.79 -3.95
CA LEU A 30 9.94 -3.03 -4.71
C LEU A 30 10.79 -2.94 -5.97
N GLU A 31 10.77 -1.78 -6.63
CA GLU A 31 11.47 -1.51 -7.88
C GLU A 31 11.83 -0.02 -7.96
N PHE A 32 12.99 0.29 -8.52
CA PHE A 32 13.49 1.64 -8.69
C PHE A 32 13.85 1.87 -10.16
N ASP A 33 13.14 2.77 -10.82
CA ASP A 33 13.37 3.20 -12.20
C ASP A 33 13.41 4.73 -12.25
N ASN A 34 14.61 5.28 -12.03
CA ASN A 34 14.84 6.71 -11.83
C ASN A 34 14.09 7.61 -12.85
N PRO A 35 13.22 8.55 -12.43
CA PRO A 35 13.05 9.08 -11.06
C PRO A 35 11.87 8.50 -10.28
N ILE A 36 11.40 7.31 -10.65
CA ILE A 36 10.17 6.71 -10.18
C ILE A 36 10.46 5.45 -9.35
N GLU A 37 9.72 5.28 -8.25
CA GLU A 37 9.81 4.11 -7.39
C GLU A 37 8.47 3.39 -7.33
N ARG A 38 8.49 2.06 -7.47
CA ARG A 38 7.36 1.23 -7.08
C ARG A 38 7.53 0.82 -5.63
N VAL A 39 6.60 1.20 -4.78
CA VAL A 39 6.69 1.02 -3.33
C VAL A 39 5.50 0.20 -2.84
N LEU A 40 5.78 -0.76 -1.95
CA LEU A 40 4.77 -1.45 -1.15
C LEU A 40 4.62 -0.72 0.18
N TYR A 41 3.39 -0.46 0.58
CA TYR A 41 3.02 -0.05 1.93
C TYR A 41 2.09 -1.09 2.54
N ILE A 42 2.26 -1.33 3.85
CA ILE A 42 1.29 -2.07 4.66
C ILE A 42 0.72 -1.12 5.69
N GLY A 43 -0.60 -1.06 5.77
CA GLY A 43 -1.33 -0.29 6.78
C GLY A 43 -2.76 -0.79 6.92
N SER A 44 -3.48 -0.32 7.94
CA SER A 44 -4.84 -0.77 8.20
C SER A 44 -5.88 0.02 7.43
N ASP A 45 -6.97 -0.62 7.01
CA ASP A 45 -8.21 0.07 6.66
C ASP A 45 -8.85 0.74 7.88
N GLN A 46 -10.02 1.39 7.69
CA GLN A 46 -10.72 2.07 8.79
C GLN A 46 -11.26 1.11 9.87
N ALA A 47 -11.37 -0.19 9.57
CA ALA A 47 -11.83 -1.22 10.48
C ALA A 47 -10.66 -1.98 11.16
N GLY A 48 -9.41 -1.61 10.87
CA GLY A 48 -8.22 -2.25 11.43
C GLY A 48 -7.68 -3.46 10.64
N ASN A 49 -8.26 -3.80 9.49
CA ASN A 49 -7.74 -4.91 8.67
C ASN A 49 -6.51 -4.43 7.89
N LEU A 50 -5.44 -5.23 7.89
CA LEU A 50 -4.23 -4.89 7.14
C LEU A 50 -4.45 -5.01 5.62
N LEU A 51 -4.00 -3.98 4.91
CA LEU A 51 -4.01 -3.86 3.46
C LEU A 51 -2.59 -3.78 2.91
N GLU A 52 -2.40 -4.38 1.75
CA GLU A 52 -1.25 -4.16 0.87
C GLU A 52 -1.59 -3.06 -0.13
N ILE A 53 -0.78 -1.99 -0.16
CA ILE A 53 -0.90 -0.88 -1.09
C ILE A 53 0.36 -0.80 -1.94
N VAL A 54 0.23 -0.97 -3.26
CA VAL A 54 1.33 -0.70 -4.19
C VAL A 54 1.10 0.65 -4.84
N ALA A 55 2.11 1.51 -4.71
CA ALA A 55 2.08 2.87 -5.24
C ALA A 55 3.31 3.17 -6.10
N ILE A 56 3.13 4.12 -7.00
CA ILE A 56 4.19 4.78 -7.74
C ILE A 56 4.50 6.09 -7.02
N ARG A 57 5.76 6.27 -6.63
CA ARG A 57 6.28 7.47 -5.97
C ARG A 57 7.29 8.15 -6.88
N ASP A 58 7.17 9.46 -7.06
CA ASP A 58 8.20 10.25 -7.72
C ASP A 58 9.07 11.02 -6.70
N GLN A 59 10.19 11.55 -7.18
CA GLN A 59 11.13 12.35 -6.37
C GLN A 59 10.57 13.68 -5.86
N ARG A 60 9.43 14.14 -6.37
CA ARG A 60 8.75 15.38 -5.96
C ARG A 60 7.66 15.14 -4.92
N GLY A 61 7.50 13.90 -4.45
CA GLY A 61 6.49 13.51 -3.48
C GLY A 61 5.12 13.20 -4.10
N GLY A 62 5.02 13.11 -5.42
CA GLY A 62 3.85 12.57 -6.11
C GLY A 62 3.65 11.11 -5.72
N LEU A 63 2.40 10.74 -5.45
CA LEU A 63 2.02 9.37 -5.10
C LEU A 63 0.76 8.96 -5.86
N LEU A 64 0.86 7.87 -6.61
CA LEU A 64 -0.24 7.23 -7.32
C LEU A 64 -0.40 5.80 -6.82
N ILE A 65 -1.52 5.50 -6.15
CA ILE A 65 -1.86 4.12 -5.77
C ILE A 65 -2.32 3.37 -7.02
N ILE A 66 -1.69 2.24 -7.33
CA ILE A 66 -1.95 1.44 -8.53
C ILE A 66 -2.55 0.06 -8.21
N HIS A 67 -2.41 -0.40 -6.97
CA HIS A 67 -2.95 -1.67 -6.49
C HIS A 67 -3.28 -1.59 -4.99
N ALA A 68 -4.41 -2.17 -4.59
CA ALA A 68 -4.78 -2.34 -3.21
C ALA A 68 -5.48 -3.69 -3.03
N MET A 69 -5.12 -4.43 -1.97
CA MET A 69 -5.78 -5.67 -1.59
C MET A 69 -5.62 -5.93 -0.09
N ARG A 70 -6.41 -6.86 0.45
CA ARG A 70 -6.18 -7.37 1.81
C ARG A 70 -4.81 -8.03 1.90
N MET A 71 -4.16 -7.89 3.05
CA MET A 71 -2.84 -8.48 3.27
C MET A 71 -2.87 -9.99 3.06
N THR A 72 -2.00 -10.44 2.17
CA THR A 72 -1.75 -11.83 1.83
C THR A 72 -0.79 -12.47 2.83
N LYS A 73 -0.70 -13.81 2.80
CA LYS A 73 0.24 -14.57 3.62
C LYS A 73 1.70 -14.19 3.40
N GLN A 74 2.04 -13.64 2.23
CA GLN A 74 3.40 -13.28 1.88
C GLN A 74 4.01 -12.26 2.86
N TYR A 75 3.20 -11.37 3.44
CA TYR A 75 3.67 -10.34 4.36
C TYR A 75 3.19 -10.51 5.79
N GLN A 76 2.46 -11.59 6.09
CA GLN A 76 1.99 -11.90 7.45
C GLN A 76 3.16 -12.04 8.43
N TYR A 77 4.28 -12.62 8.00
CA TYR A 77 5.48 -12.79 8.83
C TYR A 77 6.07 -11.46 9.36
N LEU A 78 5.75 -10.32 8.74
CA LEU A 78 6.19 -9.00 9.23
C LEU A 78 5.46 -8.59 10.53
N PHE A 79 4.34 -9.23 10.83
CA PHE A 79 3.44 -8.89 11.93
C PHE A 79 3.15 -10.06 12.88
N GLU A 80 3.58 -11.27 12.53
CA GLU A 80 3.63 -12.41 13.43
C GLU A 80 4.76 -12.17 14.45
N ARG A 81 4.40 -11.99 15.72
CA ARG A 81 5.37 -11.98 16.82
C ARG A 81 5.67 -13.42 17.18
N ASP A 82 6.95 -13.73 17.43
CA ASP A 82 7.35 -14.96 18.14
C ASP A 82 6.61 -15.01 19.48
N THR A 83 5.55 -15.83 19.56
CA THR A 83 4.90 -16.25 20.81
C THR A 83 5.64 -17.42 21.43
#